data_AF-A0A3C1V5J1-F1
#
_entry.id   AF-A0A3C1V5J1-F1
#
_cell.length_a   1.000
_cell.length_b   1.000
_cell.length_c   1.000
_cell.angle_alpha   90.00
_cell.angle_beta   90.00
_cell.angle_gamma   90.00
#
_symmetry.space_group_name_H-M   'P 1'
#
loop_
_entity.id
_entity.type
_entity.pdbx_description
1 polymer ?
#
loop_
_entity_poly.entity_id
_entity_poly.type
_entity_poly.pdbx_seq_one_letter_code
_entity_poly.pdbx_strand_id
1 'polypeptide(L)'
;MNNSEQYSQLEVAVFLPCHSLEDLSEWIENDDASAILNAWTVAWHPSIICESNGLPSWASVDVPWTREGKIVGIVPEGLSERFATGASPPFVAEQSFLHQGTSESFLSEVLEACSSEMTTDSSTSRGLE
;
A
#
# COMPACT_ATOMS: atom_id res chain seq x y z
N MET A 1 11.28 10.17 -28.82
CA MET A 1 10.87 10.35 -27.41
C MET A 1 11.66 9.34 -26.60
N ASN A 2 12.48 9.80 -25.65
CA ASN A 2 13.40 8.95 -24.89
C ASN A 2 12.61 8.02 -23.95
N ASN A 3 12.85 6.72 -24.04
CA ASN A 3 12.34 5.68 -23.13
C ASN A 3 13.04 5.69 -21.76
N SER A 4 13.59 6.84 -21.34
CA SER A 4 14.52 6.93 -20.19
C SER A 4 13.92 7.62 -18.96
N GLU A 5 12.66 8.07 -19.03
CA GLU A 5 11.91 8.65 -17.90
C GLU A 5 10.84 7.69 -17.34
N GLN A 6 10.80 6.42 -17.77
CA GLN A 6 9.82 5.44 -17.30
C GLN A 6 10.16 4.78 -15.94
N TYR A 7 11.20 5.25 -15.25
CA TYR A 7 11.64 4.65 -14.00
C TYR A 7 11.15 5.47 -12.80
N SER A 8 10.36 4.81 -11.96
CA SER A 8 9.93 5.20 -10.60
C SER A 8 8.68 6.08 -10.48
N GLN A 9 7.60 5.81 -11.24
CA GLN A 9 6.28 6.36 -10.89
C GLN A 9 5.71 5.65 -9.66
N LEU A 10 5.48 6.42 -8.61
CA LEU A 10 4.87 5.93 -7.37
C LEU A 10 3.38 5.64 -7.58
N GLU A 11 2.97 4.42 -7.24
CA GLU A 11 1.55 4.05 -7.15
C GLU A 11 1.10 3.92 -5.68
N VAL A 12 -0.16 4.24 -5.44
CA VAL A 12 -0.82 4.03 -4.14
C VAL A 12 -1.96 3.04 -4.33
N ALA A 13 -2.02 2.03 -3.46
CA ALA A 13 -3.06 1.00 -3.53
C ALA A 13 -3.63 0.71 -2.13
N VAL A 14 -4.96 0.62 -2.03
CA VAL A 14 -5.65 0.21 -0.80
C VAL A 14 -6.08 -1.25 -0.90
N PHE A 15 -5.81 -2.03 0.14
CA PHE A 15 -6.20 -3.43 0.21
C PHE A 15 -7.57 -3.59 0.88
N LEU A 16 -8.49 -4.26 0.18
CA LEU A 16 -9.90 -4.38 0.57
C LEU A 16 -10.36 -5.84 0.63
N PRO A 17 -11.33 -6.21 1.49
CA PRO A 17 -11.82 -7.57 1.65
C PRO A 17 -12.95 -7.88 0.67
N CYS A 18 -12.71 -7.65 -0.62
CA CYS A 18 -13.72 -7.82 -1.65
C CYS A 18 -13.13 -8.25 -2.99
N HIS A 19 -13.96 -8.89 -3.82
CA HIS A 19 -13.63 -9.20 -5.22
C HIS A 19 -14.06 -8.08 -6.17
N SER A 20 -15.08 -7.32 -5.80
CA SER A 20 -15.49 -6.07 -6.42
C SER A 20 -15.90 -5.07 -5.34
N LEU A 21 -15.82 -3.76 -5.63
CA LEU A 21 -16.27 -2.74 -4.66
C LEU A 21 -17.77 -2.85 -4.33
N GLU A 22 -18.57 -3.46 -5.22
CA GLU A 22 -20.00 -3.73 -5.00
C GLU A 22 -20.22 -4.85 -3.98
N ASP A 23 -19.24 -5.75 -3.80
CA ASP A 23 -19.28 -6.86 -2.85
C ASP A 23 -18.75 -6.48 -1.46
N LEU A 24 -18.34 -5.22 -1.26
CA LEU A 24 -17.84 -4.72 0.02
C LEU A 24 -19.02 -4.74 1.02
N SER A 25 -19.13 -5.85 1.75
CA SER A 25 -20.39 -6.37 2.28
C SER A 25 -20.87 -5.74 3.58
N GLU A 26 -22.14 -6.01 3.93
CA GLU A 26 -22.85 -5.66 5.17
C GLU A 26 -22.31 -6.38 6.44
N TRP A 27 -21.46 -7.40 6.30
CA TRP A 27 -20.95 -8.24 7.41
C TRP A 27 -19.68 -7.71 8.08
N ILE A 28 -19.14 -6.59 7.56
CA ILE A 28 -17.97 -5.94 8.13
C ILE A 28 -18.37 -5.38 9.50
N GLU A 29 -17.64 -5.80 10.55
CA GLU A 29 -17.84 -5.23 11.89
C GLU A 29 -17.52 -3.74 11.88
N ASN A 30 -18.16 -2.95 12.75
CA ASN A 30 -18.09 -1.48 12.67
C ASN A 30 -16.65 -0.92 12.76
N ASP A 31 -15.78 -1.59 13.52
CA ASP A 31 -14.38 -1.18 13.68
C ASP A 31 -13.58 -1.47 12.39
N ASP A 32 -13.84 -2.61 11.74
CA ASP A 32 -13.27 -2.94 10.43
C ASP A 32 -13.78 -1.97 9.34
N ALA A 33 -15.07 -1.58 9.40
CA ALA A 33 -15.65 -0.63 8.45
C ALA A 33 -14.98 0.75 8.55
N SER A 34 -14.74 1.20 9.78
CA SER A 34 -14.06 2.46 10.07
C SER A 34 -12.61 2.42 9.59
N ALA A 35 -11.90 1.31 9.85
CA ALA A 35 -10.54 1.12 9.39
C ALA A 35 -10.45 1.15 7.85
N ILE A 36 -11.35 0.44 7.16
CA ILE A 36 -11.43 0.41 5.68
C ILE A 36 -11.74 1.80 5.11
N LEU A 37 -12.72 2.51 5.67
CA LEU A 37 -13.07 3.84 5.21
C LEU A 37 -11.92 4.84 5.41
N ASN A 38 -11.22 4.74 6.53
CA ASN A 38 -10.06 5.58 6.80
C ASN A 38 -8.92 5.28 5.81
N ALA A 39 -8.59 4.01 5.57
CA ALA A 39 -7.59 3.60 4.59
C ALA A 39 -7.91 4.15 3.20
N TRP A 40 -9.16 4.01 2.77
CA TRP A 40 -9.65 4.57 1.52
C TRP A 40 -9.47 6.10 1.50
N THR A 41 -9.98 6.80 2.51
CA THR A 41 -9.97 8.27 2.55
C THR A 41 -8.54 8.84 2.57
N VAL A 42 -7.62 8.22 3.31
CA VAL A 42 -6.21 8.60 3.36
C VAL A 42 -5.56 8.49 1.99
N ALA A 43 -5.81 7.41 1.25
CA ALA A 43 -5.28 7.25 -0.10
C ALA A 43 -5.72 8.39 -1.03
N TRP A 44 -6.97 8.84 -0.91
CA TRP A 44 -7.54 9.93 -1.71
C TRP A 44 -7.25 11.34 -1.17
N HIS A 45 -6.39 11.47 -0.15
CA HIS A 45 -6.03 12.78 0.36
C HIS A 45 -5.25 13.60 -0.69
N PRO A 46 -5.53 14.91 -0.88
CA PRO A 46 -4.91 15.70 -1.94
C PRO A 46 -3.38 15.66 -1.97
N SER A 47 -2.71 15.68 -0.81
CA SER A 47 -1.26 15.58 -0.74
C SER A 47 -0.74 14.23 -1.26
N ILE A 48 -1.45 13.13 -1.00
CA ILE A 48 -1.07 11.80 -1.52
C ILE A 48 -1.26 11.74 -3.03
N ILE A 49 -2.35 12.32 -3.54
CA ILE A 49 -2.60 12.41 -4.99
C ILE A 49 -1.51 13.24 -5.69
N CYS A 50 -1.00 14.31 -5.06
CA CYS A 50 0.08 15.11 -5.62
C CYS A 50 1.43 14.37 -5.69
N GLU A 51 1.72 13.52 -4.71
CA GLU A 51 2.97 12.75 -4.65
C GLU A 51 2.92 11.48 -5.51
N SER A 52 1.72 10.93 -5.71
CA SER A 52 1.50 9.71 -6.50
C SER A 52 1.29 10.00 -7.96
N ASN A 53 1.58 9.00 -8.79
CA ASN A 53 1.35 9.10 -10.22
C ASN A 53 -0.05 8.61 -10.60
N GLY A 54 -1.01 9.51 -10.47
CA GLY A 54 -2.40 9.26 -10.83
C GLY A 54 -3.27 9.02 -9.61
N LEU A 55 -4.42 8.40 -9.84
CA LEU A 55 -5.38 8.16 -8.77
C LEU A 55 -5.00 6.90 -8.00
N PRO A 56 -5.24 6.87 -6.68
CA PRO A 56 -5.12 5.65 -5.90
C PRO A 56 -5.96 4.53 -6.49
N SER A 57 -5.40 3.32 -6.43
CA SER A 57 -6.10 2.10 -6.85
C SER A 57 -6.46 1.24 -5.64
N TRP A 58 -7.09 0.09 -5.89
CA TRP A 58 -7.31 -0.91 -4.86
C TRP A 58 -6.93 -2.31 -5.36
N ALA A 59 -6.77 -3.23 -4.41
CA ALA A 59 -6.62 -4.65 -4.64
C ALA A 59 -7.31 -5.46 -3.53
N SER A 60 -7.64 -6.70 -3.86
CA SER A 60 -8.21 -7.64 -2.89
C SER A 60 -7.12 -8.17 -1.97
N VAL A 61 -7.40 -8.30 -0.67
CA VAL A 61 -6.52 -9.06 0.26
C VAL A 61 -6.53 -10.57 0.01
N ASP A 62 -7.53 -11.06 -0.74
CA ASP A 62 -7.74 -12.48 -1.00
C ASP A 62 -7.10 -12.93 -2.33
N VAL A 63 -6.51 -12.00 -3.09
CA VAL A 63 -5.87 -12.28 -4.38
C VAL A 63 -4.37 -11.97 -4.29
N PRO A 64 -3.48 -12.87 -4.75
CA PRO A 64 -2.05 -12.64 -4.72
C PRO A 64 -1.66 -11.32 -5.39
N TRP A 65 -0.90 -10.49 -4.67
CA TRP A 65 -0.34 -9.27 -5.22
C TRP A 65 0.77 -9.60 -6.22
N THR A 66 0.67 -9.04 -7.42
CA THR A 66 1.57 -9.33 -8.55
C THR A 66 2.05 -8.07 -9.27
N ARG A 67 1.69 -6.88 -8.78
CA ARG A 67 2.14 -5.63 -9.40
C ARG A 67 3.57 -5.32 -8.98
N GLU A 68 4.34 -4.75 -9.91
CA GLU A 68 5.75 -4.39 -9.75
C GLU A 68 5.92 -2.87 -9.81
N GLY A 69 7.07 -2.36 -9.31
CA GLY A 69 7.41 -0.94 -9.31
C GLY A 69 7.37 -0.29 -7.92
N LYS A 70 7.45 1.05 -7.89
CA LYS A 70 7.42 1.85 -6.65
C LYS A 70 6.00 1.94 -6.12
N ILE A 71 5.69 1.23 -5.03
CA ILE A 71 4.31 1.11 -4.54
C ILE A 71 4.24 1.39 -3.04
N VAL A 72 3.26 2.20 -2.65
CA VAL A 72 2.79 2.32 -1.27
C VAL A 72 1.44 1.63 -1.15
N GLY A 73 1.43 0.48 -0.49
CA GLY A 73 0.23 -0.29 -0.19
C GLY A 73 -0.31 0.07 1.19
N ILE A 74 -1.61 0.34 1.30
CA ILE A 74 -2.30 0.64 2.55
C ILE A 74 -3.15 -0.58 2.92
N VAL A 75 -2.86 -1.18 4.07
CA VAL A 75 -3.57 -2.35 4.60
C VAL A 75 -4.36 -1.91 5.84
N PRO A 76 -5.71 -1.94 5.81
CA PRO A 76 -6.54 -1.65 6.98
C PRO A 76 -6.20 -2.59 8.16
N GLU A 77 -6.29 -2.08 9.39
CA GLU A 77 -5.87 -2.78 10.62
C GLU A 77 -6.39 -4.22 10.70
N GLY A 78 -7.71 -4.40 10.59
CA GLY A 78 -8.40 -5.69 10.67
C GLY A 78 -8.13 -6.65 9.50
N LEU A 79 -7.41 -6.20 8.47
CA LEU A 79 -7.08 -7.02 7.30
C LEU A 79 -5.62 -7.49 7.28
N SER A 80 -4.81 -7.13 8.28
CA SER A 80 -3.38 -7.47 8.30
C SER A 80 -3.11 -8.97 8.18
N GLU A 81 -3.86 -9.82 8.89
CA GLU A 81 -3.71 -11.28 8.81
C GLU A 81 -4.18 -11.85 7.46
N ARG A 82 -5.30 -11.34 6.92
CA ARG A 82 -5.82 -11.76 5.62
C ARG A 82 -4.87 -11.36 4.49
N PHE A 83 -4.32 -10.15 4.56
CA PHE A 83 -3.28 -9.68 3.65
C PHE A 83 -2.06 -10.60 3.71
N ALA A 84 -1.54 -10.91 4.90
CA ALA A 84 -0.37 -11.76 5.08
C ALA A 84 -0.54 -13.17 4.47
N THR A 85 -1.77 -13.69 4.46
CA THR A 85 -2.08 -15.05 3.98
C THR A 85 -2.48 -15.11 2.50
N GLY A 86 -3.15 -14.08 1.99
CA GLY A 86 -3.69 -14.05 0.63
C GLY A 86 -2.84 -13.22 -0.35
N ALA A 87 -2.68 -11.94 -0.05
CA ALA A 87 -2.12 -10.96 -0.99
C ALA A 87 -0.63 -10.70 -0.83
N SER A 88 -0.04 -10.90 0.35
CA SER A 88 1.33 -10.49 0.66
C SER A 88 2.33 -11.06 -0.36
N PRO A 89 3.06 -10.21 -1.11
CA PRO A 89 4.03 -10.68 -2.08
C PRO A 89 5.29 -11.20 -1.36
N PRO A 90 6.06 -12.10 -1.98
CA PRO A 90 7.44 -12.31 -1.56
C PRO A 90 8.17 -10.98 -1.71
N PHE A 91 8.82 -10.50 -0.64
CA PHE A 91 9.49 -9.20 -0.54
C PHE A 91 10.01 -8.69 -1.90
N VAL A 92 9.40 -7.61 -2.40
CA VAL A 92 9.79 -6.94 -3.64
C VAL A 92 10.47 -5.64 -3.25
N ALA A 93 11.72 -5.47 -3.66
CA ALA A 93 12.41 -4.19 -3.50
C ALA A 93 11.56 -3.09 -4.17
N GLU A 94 11.43 -1.93 -3.52
CA GLU A 94 10.62 -0.79 -3.95
C GLU A 94 9.12 -0.81 -3.59
N GLN A 95 8.66 -1.72 -2.74
CA GLN A 95 7.28 -1.73 -2.25
C GLN A 95 7.22 -1.58 -0.72
N SER A 96 6.40 -0.64 -0.25
CA SER A 96 6.14 -0.41 1.17
C SER A 96 4.67 -0.70 1.47
N PHE A 97 4.40 -1.70 2.30
CA PHE A 97 3.06 -2.02 2.79
C PHE A 97 2.89 -1.48 4.20
N LEU A 98 2.07 -0.44 4.33
CA LEU A 98 1.75 0.22 5.59
C LEU A 98 0.49 -0.39 6.18
N HIS A 99 0.63 -0.94 7.37
CA HIS A 99 -0.50 -1.43 8.15
C HIS A 99 -1.09 -0.28 8.94
N GLN A 100 -2.33 0.06 8.66
CA GLN A 100 -3.04 1.12 9.36
C GLN A 100 -3.16 0.74 10.84
N GLY A 101 -2.69 1.61 11.72
CA GLY A 101 -2.96 1.54 13.15
C GLY A 101 -4.05 2.53 13.57
N THR A 102 -4.38 2.53 14.86
CA THR A 102 -5.35 3.46 15.49
C THR A 102 -4.85 4.90 15.64
N SER A 103 -3.71 5.26 15.03
CA SER A 103 -3.06 6.55 15.22
C SER A 103 -3.59 7.64 14.28
N GLU A 104 -3.69 8.88 14.79
CA GLU A 104 -3.98 10.08 13.98
C GLU A 104 -2.83 10.44 13.02
N SER A 105 -1.66 9.81 13.15
CA SER A 105 -0.46 10.05 12.32
C SER A 105 -0.45 9.31 10.98
N PHE A 106 -1.42 8.43 10.71
CA PHE A 106 -1.32 7.51 9.57
C PHE A 106 -1.19 8.21 8.21
N LEU A 107 -1.84 9.36 8.03
CA LEU A 107 -1.67 10.20 6.84
C LEU A 107 -0.20 10.59 6.63
N SER A 108 0.48 11.02 7.69
CA SER A 108 1.88 11.45 7.64
C SER A 108 2.81 10.29 7.29
N GLU A 109 2.53 9.09 7.82
CA GLU A 109 3.29 7.88 7.52
C GLU A 109 3.15 7.49 6.04
N VAL A 110 1.93 7.54 5.50
CA VAL A 110 1.69 7.30 4.07
C VAL A 110 2.40 8.35 3.22
N LEU A 111 2.31 9.64 3.59
CA LEU A 111 2.97 10.71 2.87
C LEU A 111 4.50 10.58 2.90
N GLU A 112 5.08 10.23 4.04
CA GLU A 112 6.50 9.97 4.17
C GLU A 112 6.93 8.79 3.30
N ALA A 113 6.16 7.70 3.26
CA ALA A 113 6.43 6.58 2.38
C ALA A 113 6.35 6.97 0.88
N CYS A 114 5.46 7.89 0.53
CA CYS A 114 5.36 8.43 -0.83
C CYS A 114 6.60 9.26 -1.20
N SER A 115 7.00 10.18 -0.32
CA SER A 115 8.10 11.13 -0.57
C SER A 115 9.50 10.54 -0.32
N SER A 116 9.61 9.41 0.37
CA SER A 116 10.89 8.74 0.60
C SER A 116 11.46 8.22 -0.73
N GLU A 117 12.70 8.63 -1.04
CA GLU A 117 13.55 7.89 -1.96
C GLU A 117 13.84 6.57 -1.26
N MET A 118 13.26 5.47 -1.73
CA MET A 118 13.48 4.14 -1.14
C MET A 118 14.97 3.85 -1.12
N THR A 119 15.61 4.11 0.01
CA THR A 119 17.02 3.84 0.24
C THR A 119 17.19 2.35 0.09
N THR A 120 17.79 1.92 -1.01
CA THR A 120 18.26 0.56 -1.20
C THR A 120 19.29 0.30 -0.10
N ASP A 121 18.87 -0.29 1.01
CA ASP A 121 19.79 -0.76 2.03
C ASP A 121 20.53 -1.97 1.45
N SER A 122 21.56 -1.67 0.67
CA SER A 122 22.51 -2.64 0.12
C SER A 122 23.42 -3.11 1.25
N SER A 123 22.86 -3.72 2.29
CA SER A 123 23.62 -4.43 3.29
C SER A 123 23.97 -5.83 2.74
N THR A 124 24.79 -5.85 1.69
CA THR A 124 25.64 -7.01 1.36
C THR A 124 27.10 -6.60 1.56
N SER A 125 27.60 -6.83 2.78
CA SER A 125 29.00 -7.16 3.02
C SER A 125 28.96 -8.29 4.04
N ARG A 126 28.92 -9.56 3.60
CA ARG A 126 30.10 -10.33 3.16
C ARG A 126 31.25 -10.20 4.17
N GLY A 127 31.04 -10.73 5.37
CA GLY A 127 32.09 -11.20 6.25
C GLY A 127 32.28 -12.69 6.05
N LEU A 128 33.10 -13.07 5.07
CA LEU A 128 33.90 -14.29 5.14
C LEU A 128 35.05 -13.96 6.08
N GLU A 129 35.17 -14.64 7.23
CA GLU A 129 36.42 -15.25 7.78
C GLU A 129 36.03 -16.26 8.86
#